data_AF-T0PIW7-F1
#
_entry.id   AF-T0PIW7-F1
#
_cell.length_a   1.000
_cell.length_b   1.000
_cell.length_c   1.000
_cell.angle_alpha   90.00
_cell.angle_beta   90.00
_cell.angle_gamma   90.00
#
_symmetry.space_group_name_H-M   'P 1'
#
loop_
_entity.id
_entity.type
_entity.pdbx_description
1 polymer ?
#
loop_
_entity_poly.entity_id
_entity_poly.type
_entity_poly.pdbx_seq_one_letter_code
_entity_poly.pdbx_strand_id
1 'polypeptide(L)'
;MKLIIEQKKFKFNYQYKIFDDNELVYIGKANRTVIPQPRKIGLYDLNNNELGILKEENIIKFIIAYIPILGWLNFSTCPYNLYVNGVNQGFLSKVAQIKNTHPSIIGEIKGHNLSIYEHTGEQYTIFKDNLQQGLIKREHWKQGDGDRYIILYNREFGTELAALTGILVDIIWGTTDTSIKSLSYEYTWVLGEEKLNNHWEPKD
;
A
#
# COMPACT_ATOMS: atom_id res chain seq x y z
N MET A 1 16.76 5.43 -6.32
CA MET A 1 15.77 5.69 -7.39
C MET A 1 14.53 6.40 -6.82
N LYS A 2 13.72 7.05 -7.65
CA LYS A 2 12.53 7.83 -7.22
C LYS A 2 11.34 7.61 -8.15
N LEU A 3 10.18 7.26 -7.59
CA LEU A 3 8.90 7.26 -8.29
C LEU A 3 7.97 8.32 -7.70
N ILE A 4 7.08 8.84 -8.55
CA ILE A 4 5.97 9.71 -8.15
C ILE A 4 4.67 9.01 -8.53
N ILE A 5 3.78 8.81 -7.57
CA ILE A 5 2.43 8.29 -7.81
C ILE A 5 1.44 9.42 -7.60
N GLU A 6 0.64 9.71 -8.63
CA GLU A 6 -0.49 10.63 -8.54
C GLU A 6 -1.79 9.83 -8.58
N GLN A 7 -2.57 9.91 -7.50
CA GLN A 7 -3.92 9.37 -7.47
C GLN A 7 -4.84 10.23 -8.34
N LYS A 8 -5.76 9.58 -9.05
CA LYS A 8 -6.90 10.20 -9.71
C LYS A 8 -8.17 9.51 -9.25
N LYS A 9 -9.10 10.29 -8.70
CA LYS A 9 -10.41 9.78 -8.30
C LYS A 9 -11.28 9.52 -9.53
N PHE A 10 -11.70 8.26 -9.73
CA PHE A 10 -12.74 7.90 -10.70
C PHE A 10 -13.98 7.37 -9.97
N LYS A 11 -15.16 7.45 -10.62
CA LYS A 11 -16.45 7.13 -9.95
C LYS A 11 -16.51 5.70 -9.39
N PHE A 12 -15.93 4.71 -10.09
CA PHE A 12 -16.04 3.29 -9.73
C PHE A 12 -14.73 2.65 -9.23
N ASN A 13 -13.57 3.13 -9.67
CA ASN A 13 -12.24 2.58 -9.35
C ASN A 13 -11.27 3.74 -9.03
N TYR A 14 -10.22 3.48 -8.26
CA TYR A 14 -9.06 4.38 -8.18
C TYR A 14 -8.14 4.14 -9.38
N GLN A 15 -7.58 5.21 -9.92
CA GLN A 15 -6.53 5.14 -10.94
C GLN A 15 -5.31 5.90 -10.43
N TYR A 16 -4.13 5.38 -10.73
CA TYR A 16 -2.86 5.95 -10.33
C TYR A 16 -2.01 6.17 -11.57
N LYS A 17 -1.40 7.34 -11.70
CA LYS A 17 -0.35 7.60 -12.68
C LYS A 17 1.00 7.53 -11.98
N ILE A 18 1.92 6.75 -12.52
CA ILE A 18 3.23 6.53 -11.90
C ILE A 18 4.29 7.06 -12.83
N PHE A 19 5.11 7.98 -12.31
CA PHE A 19 6.14 8.68 -13.06
C PHE A 19 7.52 8.35 -12.52
N ASP A 20 8.47 8.19 -13.43
CA ASP A 20 9.91 8.12 -13.17
C ASP A 20 10.55 9.31 -13.91
N ASP A 21 11.27 10.17 -13.21
CA ASP A 21 11.86 11.42 -13.75
C ASP A 21 10.92 12.28 -14.64
N ASN A 22 9.64 12.35 -14.26
CA ASN A 22 8.53 13.03 -14.96
C ASN A 22 7.99 12.31 -16.22
N GLU A 23 8.58 11.19 -16.62
CA GLU A 23 8.02 10.33 -17.65
C GLU A 23 6.99 9.39 -17.04
N LEU A 24 5.80 9.32 -17.65
CA LEU A 24 4.79 8.35 -17.23
C LEU A 24 5.28 6.96 -17.61
N VAL A 25 5.53 6.11 -16.61
CA VAL A 25 6.05 4.74 -16.83
C VAL A 25 4.97 3.67 -16.65
N TYR A 26 4.04 3.87 -15.71
CA TYR A 26 2.99 2.89 -15.42
C TYR A 26 1.64 3.53 -15.09
N ILE A 27 0.61 2.70 -15.17
CA ILE A 27 -0.75 2.99 -14.72
C ILE A 27 -1.15 1.98 -13.66
N GLY A 28 -1.50 2.46 -12.47
CA GLY A 28 -2.13 1.65 -11.43
C GLY A 28 -3.65 1.72 -11.51
N LYS A 29 -4.33 0.62 -11.20
CA LYS A 29 -5.80 0.57 -11.08
C LYS A 29 -6.18 -0.21 -9.83
N ALA A 30 -7.09 0.31 -9.03
CA ALA A 30 -7.64 -0.41 -7.88
C ALA A 30 -9.15 -0.30 -7.83
N ASN A 31 -9.86 -1.41 -7.59
CA ASN A 31 -11.31 -1.36 -7.46
C ASN A 31 -11.75 -0.74 -6.13
N ARG A 32 -12.85 0.02 -6.14
CA ARG A 32 -13.46 0.50 -4.89
C ARG A 32 -14.29 -0.61 -4.25
N THR A 33 -14.33 -0.63 -2.92
CA THR A 33 -15.15 -1.54 -2.10
C THR A 33 -16.55 -0.96 -1.82
N VAL A 34 -16.97 0.09 -2.57
CA VAL A 34 -18.35 0.62 -2.51
C VAL A 34 -19.38 -0.48 -2.84
N ILE A 35 -19.00 -1.40 -3.72
CA ILE A 35 -19.67 -2.69 -3.89
C ILE A 35 -18.81 -3.72 -3.13
N PRO A 36 -19.39 -4.57 -2.25
CA PRO A 36 -18.62 -5.53 -1.47
C PRO A 36 -18.04 -6.61 -2.40
N GLN A 37 -16.78 -6.41 -2.77
CA GLN A 37 -16.00 -7.33 -3.60
C GLN A 37 -14.56 -7.34 -3.09
N PRO A 38 -13.83 -8.46 -3.25
CA PRO A 38 -12.41 -8.51 -2.89
C PRO A 38 -11.62 -7.41 -3.60
N ARG A 39 -10.71 -6.76 -2.87
CA ARG A 39 -9.86 -5.71 -3.45
C ARG A 39 -8.88 -6.32 -4.45
N LYS A 40 -8.71 -5.65 -5.58
CA LYS A 40 -7.73 -5.92 -6.62
C LYS A 40 -7.01 -4.60 -6.94
N ILE A 41 -5.69 -4.62 -6.84
CA ILE A 41 -4.76 -3.57 -7.24
C ILE A 41 -3.92 -4.13 -8.37
N GLY A 42 -3.98 -3.53 -9.55
CA GLY A 42 -3.18 -3.92 -10.72
C GLY A 42 -2.22 -2.82 -11.15
N LEU A 43 -1.05 -3.22 -11.61
CA LEU A 43 -0.04 -2.37 -12.24
C LEU A 43 0.06 -2.73 -13.72
N TYR A 44 0.02 -1.73 -14.59
CA TYR A 44 0.01 -1.89 -16.04
C TYR A 44 1.07 -0.99 -16.68
N ASP A 45 1.67 -1.47 -17.77
CA ASP A 45 2.50 -0.63 -18.65
C ASP A 45 1.65 0.34 -19.48
N LEU A 46 2.29 1.17 -20.30
CA LEU A 46 1.62 2.13 -21.18
C LEU A 46 0.81 1.47 -22.31
N ASN A 47 1.12 0.22 -22.65
CA ASN A 47 0.39 -0.59 -23.61
C ASN A 47 -0.76 -1.38 -22.97
N ASN A 48 -1.01 -1.15 -21.67
CA ASN A 48 -2.03 -1.82 -20.87
C ASN A 48 -1.76 -3.34 -20.68
N ASN A 49 -0.50 -3.77 -20.82
CA ASN A 49 -0.07 -5.10 -20.37
C ASN A 49 0.03 -5.11 -18.85
N GLU A 50 -0.43 -6.19 -18.23
CA GLU A 50 -0.41 -6.34 -16.77
C GLU A 50 0.97 -6.80 -16.29
N LEU A 51 1.59 -5.99 -15.43
CA LEU A 51 2.92 -6.25 -14.87
C LEU A 51 2.82 -6.98 -13.52
N GLY A 52 1.76 -6.71 -12.76
CA GLY A 52 1.50 -7.39 -11.50
C GLY A 52 0.14 -7.04 -10.90
N ILE A 53 -0.39 -7.96 -10.10
CA ILE A 53 -1.63 -7.78 -9.34
C ILE A 53 -1.41 -8.11 -7.87
N LEU A 54 -1.86 -7.25 -6.98
CA LEU A 54 -2.19 -7.59 -5.60
C LEU A 54 -3.71 -7.80 -5.49
N LYS A 55 -4.16 -8.99 -5.09
CA LYS A 55 -5.60 -9.25 -4.90
C LYS A 55 -5.91 -10.01 -3.62
N GLU A 56 -7.01 -9.64 -3.00
CA GLU A 56 -7.65 -10.43 -1.96
C GLU A 56 -8.40 -11.60 -2.60
N GLU A 57 -8.24 -12.81 -2.07
CA GLU A 57 -8.92 -14.01 -2.61
C GLU A 57 -9.91 -14.62 -1.63
N ASN A 58 -9.78 -14.34 -0.33
CA ASN A 58 -10.58 -15.00 0.68
C ASN A 58 -11.88 -14.23 0.95
N ILE A 59 -12.89 -14.52 0.12
CA ILE A 59 -14.24 -13.92 0.23
C ILE A 59 -14.85 -14.15 1.62
N ILE A 60 -14.57 -15.29 2.27
CA ILE A 60 -15.10 -15.58 3.61
C ILE A 60 -14.47 -14.63 4.63
N LYS A 61 -13.13 -14.49 4.63
CA LYS A 61 -12.45 -13.51 5.51
C LYS A 61 -12.91 -12.09 5.23
N PHE A 62 -13.10 -11.75 3.97
CA PHE A 62 -13.68 -10.48 3.56
C PHE A 62 -15.06 -10.28 4.19
N ILE A 63 -16.00 -11.22 4.04
CA ILE A 63 -17.35 -11.12 4.63
C ILE A 63 -17.28 -11.00 6.16
N ILE A 64 -16.44 -11.80 6.82
CA ILE A 64 -16.29 -11.77 8.28
C ILE A 64 -15.81 -10.40 8.77
N ALA A 65 -14.90 -9.75 8.04
CA ALA A 65 -14.40 -8.41 8.37
C ALA A 65 -15.49 -7.31 8.36
N TYR A 66 -16.64 -7.54 7.70
CA TYR A 66 -17.77 -6.60 7.65
C TYR A 66 -18.86 -6.89 8.68
N ILE A 67 -18.77 -7.95 9.50
CA ILE A 67 -19.77 -8.29 10.53
C ILE A 67 -19.36 -7.65 11.87
N PRO A 68 -20.10 -6.66 12.40
CA PRO A 68 -19.68 -5.88 13.59
C PRO A 68 -19.47 -6.70 14.87
N ILE A 69 -20.26 -7.77 15.06
CA ILE A 69 -20.24 -8.63 16.26
C ILE A 69 -19.00 -9.55 16.26
N LEU A 70 -18.50 -9.92 15.08
CA LEU A 70 -17.25 -10.68 14.91
C LEU A 70 -16.04 -9.75 14.72
N GLY A 71 -16.25 -8.47 14.41
CA GLY A 71 -15.20 -7.46 14.25
C GLY A 71 -14.38 -7.19 15.51
N TRP A 72 -14.86 -7.56 16.70
CA TRP A 72 -14.02 -7.60 17.91
C TRP A 72 -12.87 -8.61 17.81
N LEU A 73 -13.03 -9.66 17.00
CA LEU A 73 -11.95 -10.51 16.54
C LEU A 73 -11.33 -9.88 15.28
N ASN A 74 -10.59 -8.78 15.45
CA ASN A 74 -9.76 -8.15 14.41
C ASN A 74 -8.65 -9.08 13.83
N PHE A 75 -8.72 -10.40 14.07
CA PHE A 75 -7.70 -11.41 13.77
C PHE A 75 -7.66 -11.87 12.30
N SER A 76 -8.53 -11.37 11.41
CA SER A 76 -8.54 -11.82 10.01
C SER A 76 -8.59 -10.67 9.01
N THR A 77 -7.50 -9.92 8.92
CA THR A 77 -7.22 -9.14 7.71
C THR A 77 -7.03 -10.11 6.54
N CYS A 78 -7.72 -9.86 5.43
CA CYS A 78 -7.51 -10.66 4.22
C CYS A 78 -6.16 -10.28 3.61
N PRO A 79 -5.26 -11.25 3.34
CA PRO A 79 -4.01 -10.94 2.67
C PRO A 79 -4.24 -10.56 1.19
N TYR A 80 -3.35 -9.72 0.69
CA TYR A 80 -3.18 -9.36 -0.70
C TYR A 80 -2.12 -10.27 -1.31
N ASN A 81 -2.55 -11.24 -2.12
CA ASN A 81 -1.66 -12.14 -2.83
C ASN A 81 -1.09 -11.45 -4.07
N LEU A 82 0.24 -11.48 -4.25
CA LEU A 82 0.93 -10.92 -5.42
C LEU A 82 0.98 -11.94 -6.55
N TYR A 83 0.53 -11.56 -7.74
CA TYR A 83 0.65 -12.34 -8.96
C TYR A 83 1.44 -11.57 -10.01
N VAL A 84 2.39 -12.25 -10.65
CA VAL A 84 3.13 -11.76 -11.82
C VAL A 84 3.01 -12.82 -12.90
N ASN A 85 2.51 -12.43 -14.08
CA ASN A 85 2.23 -13.37 -15.19
C ASN A 85 1.37 -14.58 -14.75
N GLY A 86 0.40 -14.35 -13.85
CA GLY A 86 -0.48 -15.39 -13.32
C GLY A 86 0.14 -16.29 -12.24
N VAL A 87 1.43 -16.13 -11.91
CA VAL A 87 2.12 -16.91 -10.88
C VAL A 87 2.08 -16.17 -9.55
N ASN A 88 1.64 -16.86 -8.49
CA ASN A 88 1.67 -16.31 -7.13
C ASN A 88 3.13 -16.18 -6.65
N GLN A 89 3.52 -14.97 -6.28
CA GLN A 89 4.86 -14.61 -5.82
C GLN A 89 4.93 -14.41 -4.30
N GLY A 90 3.81 -14.54 -3.58
CA GLY A 90 3.71 -14.33 -2.14
C GLY A 90 2.53 -13.45 -1.76
N PHE A 91 2.58 -12.83 -0.59
CA PHE A 91 1.48 -12.05 -0.03
C PHE A 91 1.93 -10.88 0.85
N LEU A 92 1.04 -9.93 1.04
CA LEU A 92 1.13 -8.85 2.04
C LEU A 92 -0.17 -8.77 2.83
N SER A 93 -0.11 -8.59 4.14
CA SER A 93 -1.27 -8.44 5.01
C SER A 93 -1.07 -7.29 5.98
N LYS A 94 -2.11 -6.48 6.17
CA LYS A 94 -2.17 -5.55 7.29
C LYS A 94 -2.10 -6.35 8.60
N VAL A 95 -1.34 -5.89 9.57
CA VAL A 95 -1.35 -6.43 10.93
C VAL A 95 -2.47 -5.74 11.70
N ALA A 96 -3.30 -6.53 12.39
CA ALA A 96 -4.32 -6.01 13.27
C ALA A 96 -3.65 -5.13 14.35
N GLN A 97 -4.10 -3.88 14.48
CA GLN A 97 -3.53 -2.98 15.47
C GLN A 97 -3.92 -3.48 16.86
N ILE A 98 -2.95 -4.05 17.58
CA ILE A 98 -3.07 -4.31 19.02
C ILE A 98 -2.70 -2.99 19.71
N LYS A 99 -3.30 -2.70 20.87
CA LYS A 99 -2.97 -1.48 21.64
C LYS A 99 -1.44 -1.34 21.75
N ASN A 100 -0.92 -0.19 21.33
CA ASN A 100 0.50 0.18 21.34
C ASN A 100 1.40 -0.52 20.31
N THR A 101 0.88 -1.01 19.18
CA THR A 101 1.73 -1.40 18.03
C THR A 101 1.49 -0.46 16.85
N HIS A 102 2.56 -0.08 16.13
CA HIS A 102 2.43 0.67 14.88
C HIS A 102 1.60 -0.12 13.87
N PRO A 103 0.69 0.53 13.12
CA PRO A 103 0.10 -0.08 11.96
C PRO A 103 1.21 -0.50 10.99
N SER A 104 1.17 -1.77 10.60
CA SER A 104 2.14 -2.32 9.67
C SER A 104 1.47 -3.21 8.64
N ILE A 105 2.12 -3.34 7.50
CA ILE A 105 1.82 -4.36 6.50
C ILE A 105 3.02 -5.29 6.49
N ILE A 106 2.80 -6.59 6.64
CA ILE A 106 3.85 -7.61 6.64
C ILE A 106 3.53 -8.72 5.67
N GLY A 107 4.54 -9.43 5.20
CA GLY A 107 4.34 -10.65 4.43
C GLY A 107 5.63 -11.20 3.85
N GLU A 108 5.48 -12.04 2.83
CA GLU A 108 6.58 -12.69 2.16
C GLU A 108 6.38 -12.54 0.65
N ILE A 109 7.39 -12.07 -0.08
CA ILE A 109 7.39 -12.00 -1.53
C ILE A 109 8.68 -12.63 -2.06
N LYS A 110 8.56 -13.62 -2.92
CA LYS A 110 9.67 -14.39 -3.52
C LYS A 110 10.61 -15.00 -2.46
N GLY A 111 10.06 -15.47 -1.33
CA GLY A 111 10.85 -16.02 -0.22
C GLY A 111 11.53 -14.99 0.67
N HIS A 112 11.29 -13.69 0.46
CA HIS A 112 11.85 -12.61 1.27
C HIS A 112 10.77 -11.99 2.15
N ASN A 113 11.14 -11.71 3.40
CA ASN A 113 10.24 -11.04 4.34
C ASN A 113 10.14 -9.56 3.96
N LEU A 114 8.90 -9.06 3.83
CA LEU A 114 8.62 -7.65 3.63
C LEU A 114 7.84 -7.08 4.81
N SER A 115 8.24 -5.90 5.26
CA SER A 115 7.48 -5.11 6.22
C SER A 115 7.41 -3.65 5.81
N ILE A 116 6.24 -3.05 6.02
CA ILE A 116 5.97 -1.64 5.77
C ILE A 116 5.41 -1.05 7.05
N TYR A 117 6.06 0.00 7.56
CA TYR A 117 5.67 0.65 8.79
C TYR A 117 5.13 2.04 8.51
N GLU A 118 3.99 2.38 9.12
CA GLU A 118 3.44 3.72 9.16
C GLU A 118 4.01 4.49 10.37
N HIS A 119 4.57 5.67 10.11
CA HIS A 119 5.16 6.53 11.15
C HIS A 119 4.25 7.69 11.52
N THR A 120 3.98 8.58 10.57
CA THR A 120 3.29 9.87 10.81
C THR A 120 1.97 10.01 10.05
N GLY A 121 1.47 8.93 9.42
CA GLY A 121 0.35 8.99 8.47
C GLY A 121 0.69 9.65 7.12
N GLU A 122 1.86 10.28 7.04
CA GLU A 122 2.42 10.85 5.82
C GLU A 122 3.73 10.16 5.40
N GLN A 123 4.36 9.40 6.30
CA GLN A 123 5.64 8.76 6.06
C GLN A 123 5.59 7.27 6.37
N TYR A 124 6.12 6.48 5.45
CA TYR A 124 6.16 5.02 5.54
C TYR A 124 7.52 4.49 5.13
N THR A 125 8.04 3.49 5.82
CA THR A 125 9.31 2.83 5.47
C THR A 125 9.06 1.42 4.99
N ILE A 126 9.80 0.98 3.99
CA ILE A 126 9.74 -0.37 3.43
C ILE A 126 11.02 -1.11 3.78
N PHE A 127 10.89 -2.30 4.35
CA PHE A 127 11.99 -3.20 4.67
C PHE A 127 11.85 -4.51 3.92
N LYS A 128 13.00 -5.06 3.52
CA LYS A 128 13.16 -6.41 2.98
C LYS A 128 14.24 -7.11 3.79
N ASP A 129 13.90 -8.23 4.41
CA ASP A 129 14.80 -9.00 5.28
C ASP A 129 15.50 -8.12 6.34
N ASN A 130 14.72 -7.27 7.00
CA ASN A 130 15.17 -6.29 8.02
C ASN A 130 16.14 -5.21 7.51
N LEU A 131 16.30 -5.06 6.18
CA LEU A 131 17.05 -3.98 5.57
C LEU A 131 16.08 -2.99 4.92
N GLN A 132 16.23 -1.70 5.22
CA GLN A 132 15.40 -0.67 4.61
C GLN A 132 15.68 -0.59 3.11
N GLN A 133 14.64 -0.80 2.32
CA GLN A 133 14.65 -0.78 0.86
C GLN A 133 13.95 0.44 0.27
N GLY A 134 13.13 1.13 1.06
CA GLY A 134 12.44 2.32 0.58
C GLY A 134 11.81 3.19 1.64
N LEU A 135 11.37 4.36 1.20
CA LEU A 135 10.68 5.39 1.95
C LEU A 135 9.56 5.97 1.06
N ILE A 136 8.34 5.98 1.58
CA ILE A 136 7.18 6.59 0.93
C ILE A 136 6.83 7.85 1.71
N LYS A 137 6.66 8.97 0.99
CA LYS A 137 6.16 10.24 1.52
C LYS A 137 4.86 10.58 0.82
N ARG A 138 3.78 10.75 1.58
CA ARG A 138 2.50 11.26 1.10
C ARG A 138 2.54 12.78 1.12
N GLU A 139 2.07 13.38 0.05
CA GLU A 139 1.86 14.81 -0.10
C GLU A 139 0.39 15.06 -0.43
N HIS A 140 -0.27 15.89 0.37
CA HIS A 140 -1.62 16.37 0.04
C HIS A 140 -1.53 17.28 -1.18
N TRP A 141 -1.95 16.77 -2.33
CA TRP A 141 -1.73 17.43 -3.61
C TRP A 141 -2.88 18.38 -3.97
N LYS A 142 -4.10 17.87 -4.13
CA LYS A 142 -5.25 18.66 -4.58
C LYS A 142 -6.55 18.21 -3.91
N GLN A 143 -7.29 19.18 -3.39
CA GLN A 143 -8.62 18.96 -2.86
C GLN A 143 -9.54 18.40 -3.97
N GLY A 144 -9.92 17.13 -3.87
CA GLY A 144 -10.83 16.45 -4.80
C GLY A 144 -10.17 15.54 -5.85
N ASP A 145 -8.87 15.69 -6.10
CA ASP A 145 -8.13 14.90 -7.11
C ASP A 145 -7.34 13.73 -6.51
N GLY A 146 -7.17 13.69 -5.18
CA GLY A 146 -6.45 12.63 -4.47
C GLY A 146 -5.07 13.07 -3.99
N ASP A 147 -4.37 12.17 -3.31
CA ASP A 147 -3.03 12.44 -2.79
C ASP A 147 -1.93 12.09 -3.80
N ARG A 148 -0.74 12.63 -3.56
CA ARG A 148 0.49 12.27 -4.26
C ARG A 148 1.40 11.50 -3.32
N TYR A 149 2.15 10.56 -3.86
CA TYR A 149 3.13 9.77 -3.12
C TYR A 149 4.48 9.87 -3.82
N ILE A 150 5.53 10.14 -3.06
CA ILE A 150 6.92 10.07 -3.51
C ILE A 150 7.54 8.83 -2.89
N ILE A 151 8.08 7.96 -3.73
CA ILE A 151 8.69 6.69 -3.31
C ILE A 151 10.16 6.73 -3.64
N LEU A 152 11.00 6.76 -2.62
CA LEU A 152 12.44 6.54 -2.74
C LEU A 152 12.70 5.07 -2.48
N TYR A 153 13.46 4.40 -3.34
CA TYR A 153 13.71 2.97 -3.21
C TYR A 153 15.04 2.56 -3.83
N ASN A 154 15.61 1.47 -3.30
CA ASN A 154 16.81 0.81 -3.83
C ASN A 154 16.47 0.07 -5.12
N ARG A 155 17.42 0.02 -6.05
CA ARG A 155 17.22 -0.66 -7.34
C ARG A 155 16.85 -2.14 -7.18
N GLU A 156 17.46 -2.82 -6.22
CA GLU A 156 17.21 -4.24 -5.92
C GLU A 156 15.78 -4.53 -5.47
N PHE A 157 15.05 -3.52 -4.96
CA PHE A 157 13.66 -3.67 -4.58
C PHE A 157 12.74 -3.85 -5.79
N GLY A 158 13.14 -3.29 -6.94
CA GLY A 158 12.38 -3.35 -8.19
C GLY A 158 11.31 -2.27 -8.28
N THR A 159 11.25 -1.62 -9.44
CA THR A 159 10.35 -0.48 -9.71
C THR A 159 8.86 -0.88 -9.61
N GLU A 160 8.50 -2.05 -10.13
CA GLU A 160 7.11 -2.55 -10.09
C GLU A 160 6.63 -2.83 -8.67
N LEU A 161 7.50 -3.42 -7.84
CA LEU A 161 7.17 -3.71 -6.44
C LEU A 161 7.09 -2.41 -5.63
N ALA A 162 8.00 -1.45 -5.86
CA ALA A 162 7.91 -0.11 -5.29
C ALA A 162 6.57 0.56 -5.61
N ALA A 163 6.15 0.53 -6.87
CA ALA A 163 4.89 1.10 -7.32
C ALA A 163 3.67 0.41 -6.68
N LEU A 164 3.64 -0.93 -6.68
CA LEU A 164 2.55 -1.71 -6.08
C LEU A 164 2.45 -1.47 -4.56
N THR A 165 3.57 -1.43 -3.87
CA THR A 165 3.62 -1.12 -2.43
C THR A 165 3.10 0.29 -2.16
N GLY A 166 3.48 1.29 -2.97
CA GLY A 166 2.95 2.64 -2.85
C GLY A 166 1.44 2.72 -2.99
N ILE A 167 0.87 2.03 -3.99
CA ILE A 167 -0.59 1.96 -4.16
C ILE A 167 -1.25 1.22 -3.00
N LEU A 168 -0.66 0.12 -2.51
CA LEU A 168 -1.20 -0.61 -1.36
C LEU A 168 -1.26 0.28 -0.11
N VAL A 169 -0.22 1.07 0.14
CA VAL A 169 -0.18 2.04 1.26
C VAL A 169 -1.34 3.03 1.18
N ASP A 170 -1.59 3.63 0.01
CA ASP A 170 -2.77 4.48 -0.19
C ASP A 170 -4.07 3.72 0.04
N ILE A 171 -4.21 2.52 -0.51
CA ILE A 171 -5.42 1.71 -0.36
C ILE A 171 -5.71 1.34 1.10
N ILE A 172 -4.68 1.05 1.91
CA ILE A 172 -4.83 0.64 3.31
C ILE A 172 -5.01 1.81 4.27
N TRP A 173 -4.34 2.94 4.02
CA TRP A 173 -4.26 4.07 4.96
C TRP A 173 -4.67 5.43 4.36
N GLY A 174 -4.52 5.62 3.05
CA GLY A 174 -4.82 6.88 2.36
C GLY A 174 -6.28 7.03 1.91
N THR A 175 -6.95 5.93 1.57
CA THR A 175 -8.34 5.94 1.09
C THR A 175 -9.36 5.72 2.21
N THR A 176 -10.33 6.63 2.31
CA THR A 176 -11.53 6.43 3.13
C THR A 176 -12.66 5.91 2.25
N ASP A 177 -12.86 4.59 2.20
CA ASP A 177 -13.96 3.99 1.44
C ASP A 177 -15.35 4.29 2.05
N THR A 178 -15.40 4.87 3.26
CA THR A 178 -16.63 5.03 4.06
C THR A 178 -16.97 6.46 4.51
N SER A 179 -16.17 7.50 4.23
CA SER A 179 -16.48 8.87 4.67
C SER A 179 -16.06 9.97 3.68
N ILE A 180 -16.83 11.07 3.66
CA ILE A 180 -16.54 12.32 2.92
C ILE A 180 -15.66 13.28 3.76
N LYS A 181 -15.44 12.99 5.03
CA LYS A 181 -14.58 13.78 5.93
C LYS A 181 -13.59 12.84 6.62
N SER A 182 -12.31 13.02 6.33
CA SER A 182 -11.20 12.45 7.10
C SER A 182 -10.64 13.54 7.99
N LEU A 183 -10.45 13.22 9.27
CA LEU A 183 -9.28 13.54 10.12
C LEU A 183 -9.70 13.52 11.58
N SER A 184 -9.35 12.44 12.26
CA SER A 184 -9.02 12.47 13.69
C SER A 184 -8.00 11.38 13.94
N TYR A 185 -6.73 11.74 14.04
CA TYR A 185 -5.70 10.85 14.59
C TYR A 185 -5.21 11.42 15.92
N GLU A 186 -5.29 10.56 16.94
CA GLU A 186 -4.62 10.76 18.22
C GLU A 186 -3.19 10.21 18.09
N TYR A 187 -2.21 11.08 18.34
CA TYR A 187 -0.81 10.68 18.46
C TYR A 187 -0.66 9.70 19.62
N THR A 188 -0.27 8.46 19.34
CA THR A 188 0.17 7.52 20.37
C THR A 188 1.65 7.24 20.19
N TRP A 189 2.43 7.60 21.21
CA TRP A 189 3.85 7.22 21.31
C TRP A 189 3.93 5.69 21.50
N VAL A 190 4.62 5.00 20.60
CA VAL A 190 4.80 3.54 20.65
C VAL A 190 6.26 3.21 20.98
N LEU A 191 6.46 2.27 21.91
CA LEU A 191 7.76 1.78 22.33
C LEU A 191 8.27 0.69 21.37
N GLY A 192 9.50 0.85 20.86
CA GLY A 192 10.18 -0.16 20.03
C GLY A 192 10.38 0.20 18.56
N GLU A 193 10.27 1.48 18.18
CA GLU A 193 10.49 1.95 16.81
C GLU A 193 11.82 1.45 16.21
N GLU A 194 11.74 0.77 15.07
CA GLU A 194 12.83 0.86 14.10
C GLU A 194 12.85 2.31 13.61
N LYS A 195 13.82 3.09 14.12
CA LYS A 195 13.89 4.54 13.90
C LYS A 195 13.72 4.88 12.42
N LEU A 196 12.72 5.70 12.12
CA LEU A 196 12.58 6.38 10.84
C LEU A 196 13.87 7.15 10.52
N ASN A 197 14.62 6.68 9.53
CA ASN A 197 15.72 7.46 8.98
C ASN A 197 15.16 8.41 7.90
N ASN A 198 14.80 9.62 8.31
CA ASN A 198 14.30 10.67 7.42
C ASN A 198 15.31 11.12 6.35
N HIS A 199 16.60 10.84 6.57
CA HIS A 199 17.70 11.11 5.66
C HIS A 199 18.16 9.85 4.92
N TRP A 200 17.35 8.79 4.93
CA TRP A 200 17.65 7.61 4.16
C TRP A 200 17.63 7.93 2.67
N GLU A 201 18.68 7.53 1.99
CA GLU A 201 18.83 7.66 0.54
C GLU A 201 18.98 6.26 -0.07
N PRO A 202 18.45 6.05 -1.28
CA PRO A 202 18.66 4.81 -2.01
C PRO A 202 20.14 4.49 -2.18
N LYS A 203 20.49 3.23 -1.95
CA LYS A 203 21.76 2.67 -2.43
C LYS A 203 21.53 2.22 -3.89
N ASP A 204 22.46 2.59 -4.76
CA ASP A 204 22.40 2.34 -6.21
C ASP A 204 22.04 0.90 -6.60
#